data_AF-R7LYR7-F1
#
_entry.id   AF-R7LYR7-F1
#
_cell.length_a   1.000
_cell.length_b   1.000
_cell.length_c   1.000
_cell.angle_alpha   90.00
_cell.angle_beta   90.00
_cell.angle_gamma   90.00
#
_symmetry.space_group_name_H-M   'P 1'
#
loop_
_entity.id
_entity.type
_entity.pdbx_description
1 polymer ?
#
loop_
_entity_poly.entity_id
_entity_poly.type
_entity_poly.pdbx_seq_one_letter_code
_entity_poly.pdbx_strand_id
1 'polypeptide(L)'
;MGSGEFALNVYPSSLPVYMDLMKKGLLGDLMAAGAVVKTAFCGPCFGAGDTPNNNGLSIRHNTRNFPNREGSKPGQGQMAAVALMDARSIAATAANNGILTSAEAYGDVFGSVPEYHFDDSAYKARVYNGFGKPEPEQKLFYGPNIKDWPEMPELGENVLLQVCSKILDPVTTTDELIPSGETSSYRSNPLGLAEFTLSRRDPGYVARTKAVKELELAREAGKDLLLEKPELGTLFRRIQGIPGGEGAALSNTEIGSLVYATRPGDGSAREQAASCQRVIGGLANITQDYATKRYRSNVINWGMLPFHLKGEPEGFEVGDWIFVPGIREALDGSLDQIRAWVLKEGEPVELTLFIKPLTQEEKEIIKAGCLINYNRKK
;
A
#
# COMPACT_ATOMS: atom_id res chain seq x y z
N MET A 1 -26.45 -24.33 -14.51
CA MET A 1 -25.49 -23.95 -13.45
C MET A 1 -24.91 -25.21 -12.81
N GLY A 2 -23.63 -25.21 -12.43
CA GLY A 2 -23.07 -26.22 -11.50
C GLY A 2 -22.27 -27.38 -12.13
N SER A 3 -22.66 -27.91 -13.29
CA SER A 3 -21.91 -28.98 -13.99
C SER A 3 -21.34 -28.57 -15.35
N GLY A 4 -21.73 -27.41 -15.88
CA GLY A 4 -21.21 -26.84 -17.12
C GLY A 4 -20.17 -25.74 -16.87
N GLU A 5 -19.83 -24.98 -17.91
CA GLU A 5 -18.82 -23.90 -17.83
C GLU A 5 -19.23 -22.75 -16.89
N PHE A 6 -20.53 -22.48 -16.74
CA PHE A 6 -21.02 -21.39 -15.90
C PHE A 6 -21.15 -21.82 -14.42
N ALA A 7 -20.44 -21.09 -13.55
CA ALA A 7 -20.47 -21.22 -12.10
C ALA A 7 -21.03 -19.96 -11.43
N LEU A 8 -21.87 -20.15 -10.41
CA LEU A 8 -22.39 -19.08 -9.56
C LEU A 8 -21.91 -19.29 -8.12
N ASN A 9 -21.18 -18.31 -7.58
CA ASN A 9 -20.76 -18.30 -6.19
C ASN A 9 -21.46 -17.16 -5.44
N VAL A 10 -22.01 -17.46 -4.26
CA VAL A 10 -22.75 -16.49 -3.44
C VAL A 10 -22.01 -16.29 -2.12
N TYR A 11 -21.67 -15.03 -1.83
CA TYR A 11 -20.97 -14.61 -0.61
C TYR A 11 -21.91 -13.77 0.26
N PRO A 12 -22.47 -14.31 1.35
CA PRO A 12 -23.22 -13.52 2.31
C PRO A 12 -22.33 -12.44 2.93
N SER A 13 -22.87 -11.24 3.16
CA SER A 13 -22.09 -10.11 3.67
C SER A 13 -21.70 -10.22 5.15
N SER A 14 -22.42 -11.03 5.93
CA SER A 14 -22.20 -11.21 7.36
C SER A 14 -22.87 -12.49 7.87
N LEU A 15 -22.52 -12.94 9.08
CA LEU A 15 -23.20 -14.08 9.72
C LEU A 15 -24.69 -13.83 9.98
N PRO A 16 -25.16 -12.65 10.45
CA PRO A 16 -26.60 -12.38 10.58
C PRO A 16 -27.37 -12.50 9.27
N VAL A 17 -26.83 -11.96 8.17
CA VAL A 17 -27.43 -12.10 6.83
C VAL A 17 -27.43 -13.56 6.38
N TYR A 18 -26.33 -14.28 6.61
CA TYR A 18 -26.24 -15.71 6.32
C TYR A 18 -27.33 -16.49 7.06
N MET A 19 -27.46 -16.30 8.37
CA MET A 19 -28.44 -16.99 9.22
C MET A 19 -29.88 -16.69 8.80
N ASP A 20 -30.18 -15.44 8.46
CA ASP A 20 -31.52 -15.05 8.01
C ASP A 20 -31.88 -15.73 6.67
N LEU A 21 -30.97 -15.71 5.68
CA LEU A 21 -31.17 -16.42 4.42
C LEU A 21 -31.30 -17.94 4.63
N MET A 22 -30.57 -18.50 5.60
CA MET A 22 -30.65 -19.93 5.96
C MET A 22 -32.00 -20.28 6.58
N LYS A 23 -32.48 -19.50 7.56
CA LYS A 23 -33.77 -19.73 8.24
C LYS A 23 -34.95 -19.66 7.26
N LYS A 24 -34.83 -18.86 6.20
CA LYS A 24 -35.83 -18.72 5.14
C LYS A 24 -35.75 -19.79 4.05
N GLY A 25 -34.77 -20.71 4.11
CA GLY A 25 -34.57 -21.76 3.10
C GLY A 25 -33.90 -21.28 1.81
N LEU A 26 -33.70 -19.97 1.62
CA LEU A 26 -33.20 -19.38 0.36
C LEU A 26 -31.81 -19.88 -0.04
N LEU A 27 -30.94 -20.15 0.94
CA LEU A 27 -29.62 -20.73 0.65
C LEU A 27 -29.74 -22.18 0.16
N GLY A 28 -30.69 -22.93 0.70
CA GLY A 28 -31.00 -24.28 0.24
C GLY A 28 -31.47 -24.27 -1.21
N ASP A 29 -32.38 -23.35 -1.56
CA ASP A 29 -32.88 -23.18 -2.92
C ASP A 29 -31.74 -22.83 -3.90
N LEU A 30 -30.86 -21.90 -3.53
CA LEU A 30 -29.70 -21.52 -4.34
C LEU A 30 -28.74 -22.71 -4.54
N MET A 31 -28.46 -23.47 -3.49
CA MET A 31 -27.59 -24.65 -3.58
C MET A 31 -28.21 -25.75 -4.43
N ALA A 32 -29.52 -25.98 -4.30
CA ALA A 32 -30.26 -26.94 -5.12
C ALA A 32 -30.27 -26.53 -6.60
N ALA A 33 -30.25 -25.22 -6.91
CA ALA A 33 -30.08 -24.70 -8.27
C ALA A 33 -28.64 -24.79 -8.81
N GLY A 34 -27.68 -25.26 -8.01
CA GLY A 34 -26.28 -25.46 -8.41
C GLY A 34 -25.35 -24.28 -8.09
N ALA A 35 -25.79 -23.31 -7.29
CA ALA A 35 -24.91 -22.26 -6.77
C ALA A 35 -24.06 -22.78 -5.60
N VAL A 36 -22.85 -22.24 -5.45
CA VAL A 36 -21.99 -22.52 -4.30
C VAL A 36 -22.10 -21.37 -3.31
N VAL A 37 -22.65 -21.64 -2.13
CA VAL A 37 -22.70 -20.67 -1.03
C VAL A 37 -21.40 -20.71 -0.25
N LYS A 38 -20.75 -19.55 -0.09
CA LYS A 38 -19.43 -19.39 0.53
C LYS A 38 -19.58 -18.82 1.94
N THR A 39 -18.49 -18.82 2.70
CA THR A 39 -18.45 -18.15 4.01
C THR A 39 -18.56 -16.63 3.85
N ALA A 40 -19.01 -15.95 4.91
CA ALA A 40 -19.06 -14.49 4.94
C ALA A 40 -17.64 -13.92 5.00
N PHE A 41 -17.05 -13.68 3.83
CA PHE A 41 -15.66 -13.31 3.63
C PHE A 41 -15.53 -12.50 2.34
N CYS A 42 -14.55 -11.59 2.28
CA CYS A 42 -14.29 -10.76 1.11
C CYS A 42 -14.01 -11.57 -0.17
N GLY A 43 -13.33 -12.71 -0.03
CA GLY A 43 -12.99 -13.64 -1.10
C GLY A 43 -12.53 -12.98 -2.42
N PRO A 44 -13.22 -13.21 -3.55
CA PRO A 44 -12.81 -12.76 -4.87
C PRO A 44 -12.71 -11.24 -5.02
N CYS A 45 -13.28 -10.44 -4.09
CA CYS A 45 -13.19 -8.98 -4.11
C CYS A 45 -11.74 -8.44 -3.92
N PHE A 46 -10.86 -9.23 -3.29
CA PHE A 46 -9.44 -8.86 -3.14
C PHE A 46 -8.48 -9.92 -3.71
N GLY A 47 -9.02 -10.85 -4.50
CA GLY A 47 -8.27 -11.86 -5.22
C GLY A 47 -7.95 -13.11 -4.41
N ALA A 48 -8.82 -13.48 -3.46
CA ALA A 48 -8.72 -14.74 -2.73
C ALA A 48 -9.90 -15.65 -3.04
N GLY A 49 -9.63 -16.82 -3.62
CA GLY A 49 -10.68 -17.74 -4.07
C GLY A 49 -11.39 -17.26 -5.35
N ASP A 50 -12.08 -18.20 -6.00
CA ASP A 50 -12.85 -18.01 -7.24
C ASP A 50 -12.14 -17.12 -8.29
N THR A 51 -10.87 -17.41 -8.55
CA THR A 51 -10.08 -16.79 -9.62
C THR A 51 -10.62 -17.23 -10.99
N PRO A 52 -10.81 -16.33 -11.97
CA PRO A 52 -11.28 -16.73 -13.31
C PRO A 52 -10.28 -17.69 -13.97
N ASN A 53 -10.80 -18.68 -14.70
CA ASN A 53 -10.00 -19.60 -15.51
C ASN A 53 -9.51 -18.92 -16.81
N ASN A 54 -8.59 -19.57 -17.52
CA ASN A 54 -8.12 -19.10 -18.82
C ASN A 54 -9.29 -18.95 -19.82
N ASN A 55 -9.30 -17.84 -20.56
CA ASN A 55 -10.36 -17.36 -21.44
C ASN A 55 -11.71 -17.15 -20.73
N GLY A 56 -11.71 -17.05 -19.40
CA GLY A 56 -12.91 -16.83 -18.60
C GLY A 56 -13.23 -15.35 -18.38
N LEU A 57 -14.51 -15.02 -18.44
CA LEU A 57 -15.06 -13.74 -17.99
C LEU A 57 -15.86 -13.95 -16.69
N SER A 58 -15.51 -13.20 -15.64
CA SER A 58 -16.23 -13.23 -14.36
C SER A 58 -16.93 -11.89 -14.12
N ILE A 59 -18.26 -11.91 -14.07
CA ILE A 59 -19.06 -10.77 -13.62
C ILE A 59 -19.20 -10.77 -12.10
N ARG A 60 -19.01 -9.61 -11.46
CA ARG A 60 -18.98 -9.52 -9.98
C ARG A 60 -19.74 -8.31 -9.46
N HIS A 61 -20.52 -8.53 -8.40
CA HIS A 61 -21.10 -7.46 -7.60
C HIS A 61 -20.09 -6.94 -6.57
N ASN A 62 -19.00 -6.40 -7.10
CA ASN A 62 -17.91 -5.79 -6.34
C ASN A 62 -17.74 -4.33 -6.78
N THR A 63 -16.81 -3.62 -6.16
CA THR A 63 -16.56 -2.19 -6.45
C THR A 63 -15.32 -1.93 -7.30
N ARG A 64 -14.49 -2.96 -7.60
CA ARG A 64 -13.17 -2.79 -8.25
C ARG A 64 -12.81 -3.99 -9.13
N ASN A 65 -12.22 -3.72 -10.30
CA ASN A 65 -11.75 -4.71 -11.28
C ASN A 65 -10.41 -4.30 -11.94
N PHE A 66 -9.50 -3.67 -11.18
CA PHE A 66 -8.15 -3.38 -11.67
C PHE A 66 -7.42 -4.66 -12.11
N PRO A 67 -6.51 -4.61 -13.10
CA PRO A 67 -5.78 -5.79 -13.55
C PRO A 67 -5.16 -6.59 -12.40
N ASN A 68 -5.37 -7.91 -12.39
CA ASN A 68 -4.87 -8.85 -11.39
C ASN A 68 -5.43 -8.68 -9.96
N ARG A 69 -6.43 -7.80 -9.76
CA ARG A 69 -7.07 -7.59 -8.45
C ARG A 69 -7.85 -8.81 -7.99
N GLU A 70 -8.44 -9.51 -8.94
CA GLU A 70 -9.23 -10.72 -8.82
C GLU A 70 -8.41 -11.97 -8.54
N GLY A 71 -7.08 -11.88 -8.55
CA GLY A 71 -6.16 -12.97 -8.24
C GLY A 71 -5.53 -13.65 -9.46
N SER A 72 -6.09 -13.48 -10.67
CA SER A 72 -5.46 -14.00 -11.89
C SER A 72 -4.22 -13.19 -12.27
N LYS A 73 -3.26 -13.86 -12.91
CA LYS A 73 -2.05 -13.27 -13.50
C LYS A 73 -1.82 -13.90 -14.88
N PRO A 74 -2.68 -13.60 -15.87
CA PRO A 74 -2.60 -14.24 -17.17
C PRO A 74 -1.24 -13.95 -17.83
N GLY A 75 -0.62 -14.99 -18.39
CA GLY A 75 0.64 -14.93 -19.14
C GLY A 75 0.68 -16.04 -20.20
N GLN A 76 1.72 -16.10 -21.02
CA GLN A 76 1.88 -17.15 -22.03
C GLN A 76 0.66 -17.30 -22.97
N GLY A 77 0.06 -16.17 -23.40
CA GLY A 77 -1.12 -16.15 -24.26
C GLY A 77 -2.44 -16.47 -23.56
N GLN A 78 -2.44 -16.59 -22.22
CA GLN A 78 -3.68 -16.71 -21.43
C GLN A 78 -4.41 -15.37 -21.31
N MET A 79 -5.72 -15.44 -21.05
CA MET A 79 -6.57 -14.30 -20.79
C MET A 79 -7.51 -14.61 -19.62
N ALA A 80 -7.76 -13.62 -18.76
CA ALA A 80 -8.79 -13.67 -17.74
C ALA A 80 -9.32 -12.25 -17.55
N ALA A 81 -10.64 -12.10 -17.39
CA ALA A 81 -11.26 -10.79 -17.27
C ALA A 81 -12.33 -10.73 -16.17
N VAL A 82 -12.47 -9.55 -15.57
CA VAL A 82 -13.53 -9.25 -14.60
C VAL A 82 -14.28 -7.98 -14.99
N ALA A 83 -15.60 -8.08 -15.01
CA ALA A 83 -16.50 -6.95 -15.17
C ALA A 83 -17.32 -6.73 -13.89
N LEU A 84 -17.53 -5.46 -13.54
CA LEU A 84 -18.42 -5.09 -12.45
C LEU A 84 -19.85 -5.06 -12.95
N MET A 85 -20.77 -5.67 -12.19
CA MET A 85 -22.17 -5.78 -12.56
C MET A 85 -23.07 -5.75 -11.31
N ASP A 86 -24.27 -5.22 -11.43
CA ASP A 86 -25.25 -5.23 -10.34
C ASP A 86 -25.77 -6.65 -10.05
N ALA A 87 -26.26 -6.87 -8.83
CA ALA A 87 -26.70 -8.21 -8.41
C ALA A 87 -27.90 -8.75 -9.21
N ARG A 88 -28.79 -7.90 -9.75
CA ARG A 88 -29.97 -8.34 -10.50
C ARG A 88 -29.58 -8.83 -11.89
N SER A 89 -28.68 -8.11 -12.58
CA SER A 89 -28.16 -8.55 -13.89
C SER A 89 -27.30 -9.82 -13.77
N ILE A 90 -26.60 -10.01 -12.65
CA ILE A 90 -25.92 -11.28 -12.36
C ILE A 90 -26.94 -12.41 -12.19
N ALA A 91 -28.02 -12.20 -11.45
CA ALA A 91 -29.08 -13.20 -11.29
C ALA A 91 -29.76 -13.52 -12.64
N ALA A 92 -30.05 -12.51 -13.46
CA ALA A 92 -30.59 -12.70 -14.81
C ALA A 92 -29.64 -13.48 -15.72
N THR A 93 -28.34 -13.18 -15.67
CA THR A 93 -27.30 -13.93 -16.40
C THR A 93 -27.23 -15.38 -15.93
N ALA A 94 -27.37 -15.63 -14.63
CA ALA A 94 -27.40 -16.98 -14.08
C ALA A 94 -28.63 -17.77 -14.53
N ALA A 95 -29.81 -17.13 -14.55
CA ALA A 95 -31.04 -17.70 -15.08
C ALA A 95 -30.94 -18.00 -16.59
N ASN A 96 -30.21 -17.16 -17.34
CA ASN A 96 -29.93 -17.35 -18.77
C ASN A 96 -28.65 -18.17 -19.05
N ASN A 97 -28.35 -19.15 -18.19
CA ASN A 97 -27.25 -20.12 -18.38
C ASN A 97 -25.86 -19.50 -18.63
N GLY A 98 -25.59 -18.31 -18.06
CA GLY A 98 -24.30 -17.63 -18.15
C GLY A 98 -24.16 -16.65 -19.31
N ILE A 99 -25.19 -16.48 -20.14
CA ILE A 99 -25.21 -15.43 -21.18
C ILE A 99 -25.47 -14.08 -20.53
N LEU A 100 -24.59 -13.09 -20.76
CA LEU A 100 -24.73 -11.74 -20.22
C LEU A 100 -26.12 -11.17 -20.52
N THR A 101 -26.91 -10.95 -19.48
CA THR A 101 -28.33 -10.60 -19.61
C THR A 101 -28.70 -9.44 -18.69
N SER A 102 -29.38 -8.43 -19.26
CA SER A 102 -29.94 -7.31 -18.49
C SER A 102 -30.99 -7.81 -17.50
N ALA A 103 -31.02 -7.21 -16.31
CA ALA A 103 -32.08 -7.46 -15.33
C ALA A 103 -33.50 -7.20 -15.89
N GLU A 104 -33.65 -6.31 -16.87
CA GLU A 104 -34.95 -5.99 -17.49
C GLU A 104 -35.61 -7.19 -18.18
N ALA A 105 -34.82 -8.12 -18.73
CA ALA A 105 -35.35 -9.34 -19.36
C ALA A 105 -36.10 -10.25 -18.37
N TYR A 106 -35.88 -10.03 -17.07
CA TYR A 106 -36.51 -10.74 -15.96
C TYR A 106 -37.20 -9.75 -15.00
N GLY A 107 -37.59 -8.56 -15.47
CA GLY A 107 -38.17 -7.51 -14.63
C GLY A 107 -39.35 -7.98 -13.78
N ASP A 108 -40.21 -8.82 -14.35
CA ASP A 108 -41.46 -9.28 -13.72
C ASP A 108 -41.26 -10.27 -12.57
N VAL A 109 -40.08 -10.90 -12.45
CA VAL A 109 -39.77 -11.81 -11.33
C VAL A 109 -39.13 -11.09 -10.14
N PHE A 110 -38.68 -9.85 -10.32
CA PHE A 110 -38.11 -9.04 -9.24
C PHE A 110 -39.22 -8.26 -8.51
N GLY A 111 -39.69 -8.74 -7.35
CA GLY A 111 -40.70 -8.00 -6.59
C GLY A 111 -40.99 -8.50 -5.17
N SER A 112 -40.79 -9.80 -4.91
CA SER A 112 -41.03 -10.38 -3.59
C SER A 112 -39.72 -10.55 -2.83
N VAL A 113 -39.18 -9.46 -2.27
CA VAL A 113 -38.00 -9.52 -1.39
C VAL A 113 -38.47 -9.75 0.05
N PRO A 114 -38.13 -10.88 0.70
CA PRO A 114 -38.52 -11.12 2.08
C PRO A 114 -37.93 -10.07 3.03
N GLU A 115 -38.71 -9.66 4.03
CA GLU A 115 -38.25 -8.72 5.06
C GLU A 115 -37.04 -9.28 5.81
N TYR A 116 -35.99 -8.47 5.99
CA TYR A 116 -34.78 -8.88 6.70
C TYR A 116 -35.01 -8.99 8.22
N HIS A 117 -34.59 -10.10 8.84
CA HIS A 117 -34.58 -10.25 10.30
C HIS A 117 -33.15 -10.32 10.84
N PHE A 118 -32.75 -9.33 11.63
CA PHE A 118 -31.43 -9.28 12.25
C PHE A 118 -31.37 -10.15 13.51
N ASP A 119 -30.40 -11.08 13.54
CA ASP A 119 -30.09 -11.94 14.69
C ASP A 119 -28.61 -11.75 15.06
N ASP A 120 -28.35 -11.23 16.26
CA ASP A 120 -27.01 -10.91 16.76
C ASP A 120 -26.33 -12.06 17.55
N SER A 121 -26.99 -13.21 17.68
CA SER A 121 -26.49 -14.34 18.48
C SER A 121 -25.10 -14.81 18.03
N ALA A 122 -24.82 -14.81 16.72
CA ALA A 122 -23.51 -15.13 16.18
C ALA A 122 -22.40 -14.19 16.69
N TYR A 123 -22.70 -12.89 16.82
CA TYR A 123 -21.74 -11.92 17.36
C TYR A 123 -21.59 -12.07 18.85
N LYS A 124 -22.68 -12.20 19.61
CA LYS A 124 -22.64 -12.45 21.06
C LYS A 124 -21.84 -13.70 21.42
N ALA A 125 -21.91 -14.75 20.60
CA ALA A 125 -21.24 -16.01 20.85
C ALA A 125 -19.74 -16.02 20.47
N ARG A 126 -19.29 -15.16 19.56
CA ARG A 126 -17.90 -15.22 19.02
C ARG A 126 -17.07 -13.97 19.21
N VAL A 127 -17.68 -12.79 19.33
CA VAL A 127 -16.96 -11.53 19.41
C VAL A 127 -16.71 -11.20 20.87
N TYR A 128 -15.46 -11.30 21.29
CA TYR A 128 -15.02 -10.74 22.57
C TYR A 128 -14.99 -9.21 22.50
N ASN A 129 -15.63 -8.55 23.47
CA ASN A 129 -15.57 -7.09 23.62
C ASN A 129 -14.90 -6.72 24.95
N GLY A 130 -13.59 -6.50 24.90
CA GLY A 130 -12.79 -6.05 26.04
C GLY A 130 -12.73 -4.53 26.21
N PHE A 131 -13.56 -3.74 25.52
CA PHE A 131 -13.50 -2.28 25.64
C PHE A 131 -13.75 -1.85 27.10
N GLY A 132 -12.81 -1.09 27.67
CA GLY A 132 -12.83 -0.67 29.08
C GLY A 132 -12.48 -1.78 30.08
N LYS A 133 -12.10 -2.97 29.63
CA LYS A 133 -11.74 -4.14 30.46
C LYS A 133 -10.47 -4.82 29.92
N PRO A 134 -9.30 -4.14 29.98
CA PRO A 134 -8.07 -4.71 29.46
C PRO A 134 -7.63 -5.91 30.33
N GLU A 135 -7.06 -6.93 29.69
CA GLU A 135 -6.42 -8.07 30.34
C GLU A 135 -4.91 -8.02 30.08
N PRO A 136 -4.15 -7.14 30.76
CA PRO A 136 -2.75 -6.86 30.42
C PRO A 136 -1.81 -8.05 30.66
N GLU A 137 -2.19 -8.96 31.56
CA GLU A 137 -1.41 -10.17 31.88
C GLU A 137 -1.63 -11.31 30.87
N GLN A 138 -2.56 -11.13 29.92
CA GLN A 138 -2.83 -12.13 28.90
C GLN A 138 -1.63 -12.23 27.95
N LYS A 139 -1.06 -13.43 27.87
CA LYS A 139 0.09 -13.70 26.98
C LYS A 139 -0.33 -13.59 25.52
N LEU A 140 0.43 -12.82 24.75
CA LEU A 140 0.34 -12.78 23.30
C LEU A 140 1.12 -13.97 22.69
N PHE A 141 0.48 -14.67 21.76
CA PHE A 141 1.09 -15.80 21.05
C PHE A 141 1.56 -15.35 19.66
N TYR A 142 2.86 -15.49 19.42
CA TYR A 142 3.49 -15.09 18.16
C TYR A 142 3.83 -16.34 17.33
N GLY A 143 3.24 -16.43 16.13
CA GLY A 143 3.69 -17.39 15.13
C GLY A 143 4.97 -16.92 14.44
N PRO A 144 5.64 -17.78 13.64
CA PRO A 144 6.85 -17.41 12.93
C PRO A 144 6.71 -16.18 12.02
N ASN A 145 5.48 -15.92 11.54
CA ASN A 145 5.13 -14.79 10.67
C ASN A 145 4.46 -13.61 11.39
N ILE A 146 4.53 -13.55 12.72
CA ILE A 146 4.15 -12.38 13.51
C ILE A 146 5.44 -11.77 14.03
N LYS A 147 5.82 -10.61 13.50
CA LYS A 147 7.07 -9.91 13.81
C LYS A 147 6.78 -8.51 14.28
N ASP A 148 7.62 -8.03 15.19
CA ASP A 148 7.59 -6.64 15.62
C ASP A 148 7.97 -5.70 14.47
N TRP A 149 7.53 -4.45 14.58
CA TRP A 149 7.98 -3.39 13.71
C TRP A 149 9.44 -3.04 14.05
N PRO A 150 10.32 -2.85 13.04
CA PRO A 150 11.68 -2.39 13.31
C PRO A 150 11.65 -0.99 13.90
N GLU A 151 12.67 -0.67 14.71
CA GLU A 151 12.86 0.69 15.21
C GLU A 151 13.17 1.64 14.05
N MET A 152 12.67 2.88 14.18
CA MET A 152 12.87 3.93 13.19
C MET A 152 13.56 5.11 13.89
N PRO A 153 14.68 5.62 13.37
CA PRO A 153 15.35 6.77 13.95
C PRO A 153 14.51 8.04 13.77
N GLU A 154 14.82 9.06 14.57
CA GLU A 154 14.34 10.42 14.31
C GLU A 154 14.93 10.97 13.02
N LEU A 155 14.21 11.92 12.39
CA LEU A 155 14.66 12.58 11.17
C LEU A 155 16.02 13.27 11.39
N GLY A 156 17.00 13.00 10.53
CA GLY A 156 18.29 13.73 10.52
C GLY A 156 18.15 15.23 10.23
N GLU A 157 19.18 16.03 10.55
CA GLU A 157 19.19 17.47 10.22
C GLU A 157 19.09 17.69 8.70
N ASN A 158 19.86 16.89 7.97
CA ASN A 158 19.85 16.79 6.52
C ASN A 158 19.38 15.39 6.09
N VAL A 159 18.95 15.25 4.84
CA VAL A 159 18.73 13.92 4.24
C VAL A 159 19.49 13.76 2.93
N LEU A 160 20.04 12.57 2.72
CA LEU A 160 20.68 12.13 1.50
C LEU A 160 19.90 10.94 0.93
N LEU A 161 19.26 11.16 -0.21
CA LEU A 161 18.28 10.26 -0.80
C LEU A 161 18.83 9.61 -2.06
N GLN A 162 18.86 8.27 -2.14
CA GLN A 162 19.11 7.60 -3.42
C GLN A 162 17.78 7.33 -4.13
N VAL A 163 17.69 7.71 -5.40
CA VAL A 163 16.52 7.39 -6.24
C VAL A 163 16.51 5.89 -6.52
N CYS A 164 15.66 5.13 -5.84
CA CYS A 164 15.57 3.67 -6.00
C CYS A 164 14.48 3.23 -6.96
N SER A 165 13.51 4.09 -7.29
CA SER A 165 12.52 3.85 -8.35
C SER A 165 12.02 5.17 -8.94
N LYS A 166 11.69 5.15 -10.24
CA LYS A 166 11.12 6.27 -10.99
C LYS A 166 9.98 5.76 -11.86
N ILE A 167 8.75 6.09 -11.47
CA ILE A 167 7.52 5.62 -12.11
C ILE A 167 6.83 6.79 -12.79
N LEU A 168 6.71 6.72 -14.12
CA LEU A 168 6.20 7.82 -14.94
C LEU A 168 4.72 7.66 -15.33
N ASP A 169 4.12 6.49 -15.05
CA ASP A 169 2.69 6.27 -15.27
C ASP A 169 1.85 7.41 -14.65
N PRO A 170 0.79 7.90 -15.34
CA PRO A 170 0.00 9.05 -14.86
C PRO A 170 -0.58 8.86 -13.46
N VAL A 171 -0.87 7.62 -13.06
CA VAL A 171 -1.35 7.23 -11.73
C VAL A 171 -0.74 5.89 -11.36
N THR A 172 -0.28 5.76 -10.11
CA THR A 172 0.14 4.48 -9.52
C THR A 172 -0.79 4.11 -8.37
N THR A 173 -1.40 2.93 -8.47
CA THR A 173 -2.31 2.42 -7.45
C THR A 173 -1.56 1.81 -6.28
N THR A 174 -2.21 1.75 -5.12
CA THR A 174 -1.69 1.08 -3.91
C THR A 174 -1.51 -0.43 -4.09
N ASP A 175 -2.26 -1.08 -4.99
CA ASP A 175 -2.07 -2.50 -5.34
C ASP A 175 -0.78 -2.73 -6.16
N GLU A 176 -0.25 -1.69 -6.80
CA GLU A 176 1.02 -1.72 -7.53
C GLU A 176 2.21 -1.40 -6.64
N LEU A 177 2.03 -0.51 -5.66
CA LEU A 177 3.01 -0.23 -4.61
C LEU A 177 3.21 -1.46 -3.71
N ILE A 178 2.11 -2.08 -3.26
CA ILE A 178 2.15 -3.31 -2.50
C ILE A 178 1.01 -4.24 -2.92
N PRO A 179 1.31 -5.40 -3.55
CA PRO A 179 0.28 -6.30 -4.01
C PRO A 179 -0.54 -6.90 -2.86
N SER A 180 -1.74 -7.36 -3.21
CA SER A 180 -2.61 -8.16 -2.35
C SER A 180 -2.65 -9.63 -2.79
N GLY A 181 -3.72 -10.34 -2.42
CA GLY A 181 -3.84 -11.79 -2.61
C GLY A 181 -2.97 -12.51 -1.59
N GLU A 182 -2.18 -13.47 -2.06
CA GLU A 182 -1.29 -14.31 -1.26
C GLU A 182 -0.33 -13.51 -0.36
N THR A 183 0.18 -12.37 -0.83
CA THR A 183 1.07 -11.49 -0.03
C THR A 183 0.40 -10.98 1.25
N SER A 184 -0.93 -10.95 1.30
CA SER A 184 -1.68 -10.52 2.49
C SER A 184 -1.46 -11.47 3.69
N SER A 185 -0.96 -12.68 3.46
CA SER A 185 -0.53 -13.59 4.53
C SER A 185 0.63 -13.03 5.38
N TYR A 186 1.41 -12.08 4.85
CA TYR A 186 2.53 -11.42 5.52
C TYR A 186 2.13 -10.12 6.25
N ARG A 187 0.85 -9.79 6.39
CA ARG A 187 0.42 -8.51 7.02
C ARG A 187 0.94 -8.30 8.44
N SER A 188 1.21 -9.39 9.18
CA SER A 188 1.78 -9.34 10.53
C SER A 188 3.31 -9.47 10.55
N ASN A 189 3.96 -9.49 9.39
CA ASN A 189 5.41 -9.53 9.23
C ASN A 189 5.87 -8.36 8.34
N PRO A 190 6.21 -7.20 8.94
CA PRO A 190 6.53 -6.00 8.19
C PRO A 190 7.63 -6.19 7.13
N LEU A 191 8.74 -6.83 7.53
CA LEU A 191 9.87 -7.09 6.63
C LEU A 191 9.52 -8.14 5.57
N GLY A 192 8.82 -9.20 5.96
CA GLY A 192 8.38 -10.23 5.02
C GLY A 192 7.42 -9.69 3.96
N LEU A 193 6.50 -8.80 4.34
CA LEU A 193 5.61 -8.13 3.38
C LEU A 193 6.38 -7.14 2.50
N ALA A 194 7.40 -6.48 3.04
CA ALA A 194 8.18 -5.49 2.31
C ALA A 194 8.97 -6.06 1.13
N GLU A 195 9.26 -7.37 1.11
CA GLU A 195 9.85 -8.05 -0.05
C GLU A 195 8.99 -7.97 -1.31
N PHE A 196 7.69 -7.69 -1.19
CA PHE A 196 6.78 -7.58 -2.32
C PHE A 196 6.60 -6.14 -2.82
N THR A 197 7.23 -5.16 -2.17
CA THR A 197 7.08 -3.73 -2.50
C THR A 197 7.54 -3.47 -3.93
N LEU A 198 6.67 -2.85 -4.73
CA LEU A 198 6.88 -2.56 -6.15
C LEU A 198 7.24 -3.78 -7.03
N SER A 199 7.10 -5.02 -6.53
CA SER A 199 7.50 -6.25 -7.25
C SER A 199 6.89 -6.41 -8.65
N ARG A 200 5.72 -5.80 -8.91
CA ARG A 200 5.03 -5.84 -10.21
C ARG A 200 5.38 -4.69 -11.16
N ARG A 201 5.96 -3.61 -10.64
CA ARG A 201 6.28 -2.38 -11.38
C ARG A 201 7.78 -2.18 -11.55
N ASP A 202 8.54 -2.47 -10.51
CA ASP A 202 9.99 -2.35 -10.47
C ASP A 202 10.59 -3.46 -9.59
N PRO A 203 10.83 -4.65 -10.16
CA PRO A 203 11.35 -5.80 -9.42
C PRO A 203 12.71 -5.57 -8.74
N GLY A 204 13.49 -4.57 -9.19
CA GLY A 204 14.78 -4.23 -8.60
C GLY A 204 14.71 -3.28 -7.40
N TYR A 205 13.53 -2.72 -7.10
CA TYR A 205 13.35 -1.70 -6.07
C TYR A 205 13.79 -2.15 -4.68
N VAL A 206 13.36 -3.35 -4.25
CA VAL A 206 13.64 -3.86 -2.90
C VAL A 206 15.14 -4.04 -2.68
N ALA A 207 15.85 -4.60 -3.67
CA ALA A 207 17.30 -4.81 -3.59
C ALA A 207 18.05 -3.48 -3.49
N ARG A 208 17.72 -2.50 -4.35
CA ARG A 208 18.34 -1.15 -4.29
C ARG A 208 18.05 -0.45 -2.96
N THR A 209 16.82 -0.51 -2.49
CA THR A 209 16.42 0.15 -1.24
C THR A 209 17.12 -0.46 -0.02
N LYS A 210 17.24 -1.78 0.05
CA LYS A 210 17.98 -2.46 1.12
C LYS A 210 19.46 -2.11 1.12
N ALA A 211 20.09 -2.00 -0.06
CA ALA A 211 21.48 -1.57 -0.16
C ALA A 211 21.68 -0.16 0.43
N VAL A 212 20.71 0.74 0.25
CA VAL A 212 20.72 2.06 0.92
C VAL A 212 20.52 1.94 2.43
N LYS A 213 19.60 1.08 2.90
CA LYS A 213 19.40 0.86 4.34
C LYS A 213 20.62 0.29 5.02
N GLU A 214 21.41 -0.55 4.35
CA GLU A 214 22.68 -1.05 4.90
C GLU A 214 23.67 0.09 5.17
N LEU A 215 23.70 1.13 4.32
CA LEU A 215 24.49 2.34 4.58
C LEU A 215 23.98 3.06 5.83
N GLU A 216 22.68 3.26 5.95
CA GLU A 216 22.09 3.94 7.11
C GLU A 216 22.32 3.16 8.41
N LEU A 217 22.14 1.84 8.40
CA LEU A 217 22.42 0.99 9.57
C LEU A 217 23.90 1.03 9.98
N ALA A 218 24.82 1.08 9.01
CA ALA A 218 26.25 1.24 9.29
C ALA A 218 26.56 2.61 9.90
N ARG A 219 25.91 3.68 9.41
CA ARG A 219 26.01 5.03 9.95
C ARG A 219 25.50 5.10 11.40
N GLU A 220 24.33 4.55 11.66
CA GLU A 220 23.73 4.45 13.01
C GLU A 220 24.61 3.65 13.97
N ALA A 221 25.30 2.62 13.48
CA ALA A 221 26.27 1.84 14.25
C ALA A 221 27.62 2.54 14.48
N GLY A 222 27.80 3.76 13.97
CA GLY A 222 29.04 4.54 14.14
C GLY A 222 30.22 4.07 13.29
N LYS A 223 29.98 3.31 12.20
CA LYS A 223 31.05 2.91 11.28
C LYS A 223 31.54 4.09 10.47
N ASP A 224 32.85 4.10 10.17
CA ASP A 224 33.45 5.12 9.28
C ASP A 224 33.19 4.77 7.81
N LEU A 225 31.98 5.05 7.35
CA LEU A 225 31.56 4.80 5.97
C LEU A 225 32.37 5.60 4.95
N LEU A 226 32.95 6.75 5.32
CA LEU A 226 33.77 7.52 4.38
C LEU A 226 35.10 6.83 4.09
N LEU A 227 35.62 6.07 5.07
CA LEU A 227 36.79 5.22 4.90
C LEU A 227 36.43 3.90 4.17
N GLU A 228 35.36 3.24 4.58
CA GLU A 228 34.95 1.94 4.01
C GLU A 228 34.44 2.05 2.57
N LYS A 229 33.88 3.20 2.20
CA LYS A 229 33.27 3.48 0.88
C LYS A 229 33.75 4.84 0.34
N PRO A 230 34.92 4.88 -0.34
CA PRO A 230 35.51 6.12 -0.87
C PRO A 230 34.57 6.93 -1.78
N GLU A 231 33.63 6.26 -2.44
CA GLU A 231 32.58 6.89 -3.24
C GLU A 231 31.67 7.81 -2.39
N LEU A 232 31.31 7.40 -1.17
CA LEU A 232 30.54 8.23 -0.24
C LEU A 232 31.37 9.41 0.28
N GLY A 233 32.66 9.20 0.55
CA GLY A 233 33.57 10.29 0.92
C GLY A 233 33.69 11.36 -0.17
N THR A 234 33.68 10.93 -1.44
CA THR A 234 33.64 11.87 -2.58
C THR A 234 32.29 12.57 -2.69
N LEU A 235 31.19 11.86 -2.45
CA LEU A 235 29.85 12.44 -2.44
C LEU A 235 29.70 13.52 -1.36
N PHE A 236 30.12 13.25 -0.11
CA PHE A 236 30.04 14.24 0.98
C PHE A 236 30.91 15.46 0.75
N ARG A 237 32.12 15.32 0.17
CA ARG A 237 32.95 16.48 -0.22
C ARG A 237 32.24 17.37 -1.24
N ARG A 238 31.50 16.77 -2.17
CA ARG A 238 30.69 17.53 -3.13
C ARG A 238 29.51 18.22 -2.47
N ILE A 239 28.84 17.53 -1.52
CA ILE A 239 27.78 18.13 -0.71
C ILE A 239 28.31 19.33 0.10
N GLN A 240 29.51 19.25 0.63
CA GLN A 240 30.12 20.37 1.37
C GLN A 240 30.44 21.59 0.50
N GLY A 241 30.49 21.43 -0.83
CA GLY A 241 30.71 22.51 -1.78
C GLY A 241 29.44 23.21 -2.28
N ILE A 242 28.24 22.72 -1.94
CA ILE A 242 26.97 23.32 -2.40
C ILE A 242 26.35 24.22 -1.33
N PRO A 243 25.58 25.24 -1.73
CA PRO A 243 24.87 26.12 -0.81
C PRO A 243 23.96 25.36 0.17
N GLY A 244 24.23 25.52 1.48
CA GLY A 244 23.52 24.87 2.58
C GLY A 244 24.07 23.49 2.95
N GLY A 245 25.07 22.97 2.24
CA GLY A 245 25.72 21.69 2.54
C GLY A 245 27.04 21.81 3.31
N GLU A 246 27.50 23.03 3.62
CA GLU A 246 28.82 23.31 4.20
C GLU A 246 29.07 22.55 5.53
N GLY A 247 28.01 22.35 6.32
CA GLY A 247 28.02 21.62 7.58
C GLY A 247 27.58 20.14 7.48
N ALA A 248 27.39 19.61 6.27
CA ALA A 248 26.93 18.25 6.09
C ALA A 248 28.02 17.23 6.46
N ALA A 249 27.66 16.29 7.33
CA ALA A 249 28.47 15.17 7.75
C ALA A 249 27.61 13.91 7.90
N LEU A 250 28.24 12.73 7.98
CA LEU A 250 27.51 11.48 8.25
C LEU A 250 26.74 11.51 9.57
N SER A 251 27.25 12.23 10.58
CA SER A 251 26.60 12.28 11.90
C SER A 251 25.25 13.02 11.88
N ASN A 252 25.05 13.97 10.96
CA ASN A 252 23.83 14.78 10.88
C ASN A 252 22.99 14.59 9.61
N THR A 253 23.40 13.69 8.72
CA THR A 253 22.72 13.42 7.46
C THR A 253 22.14 12.01 7.46
N GLU A 254 20.82 11.88 7.49
CA GLU A 254 20.14 10.58 7.39
C GLU A 254 20.15 10.11 5.93
N ILE A 255 20.54 8.85 5.71
CA ILE A 255 20.62 8.24 4.40
C ILE A 255 19.37 7.38 4.19
N GLY A 256 18.71 7.53 3.04
CA GLY A 256 17.49 6.78 2.75
C GLY A 256 17.19 6.61 1.28
N SER A 257 16.29 5.69 0.96
CA SER A 257 15.81 5.53 -0.41
C SER A 257 14.63 6.45 -0.70
N LEU A 258 14.47 6.73 -1.99
CA LEU A 258 13.43 7.57 -2.54
C LEU A 258 12.71 6.85 -3.68
N VAL A 259 11.38 6.92 -3.68
CA VAL A 259 10.54 6.59 -4.84
C VAL A 259 10.06 7.89 -5.47
N TYR A 260 10.31 8.05 -6.77
CA TYR A 260 9.56 8.98 -7.59
C TYR A 260 8.35 8.30 -8.24
N ALA A 261 7.18 8.91 -8.14
CA ALA A 261 6.01 8.51 -8.91
C ALA A 261 5.15 9.73 -9.29
N THR A 262 4.67 9.81 -10.54
CA THR A 262 3.88 10.97 -11.03
C THR A 262 2.67 11.26 -10.15
N ARG A 263 1.83 10.25 -9.89
CA ARG A 263 0.69 10.38 -8.98
C ARG A 263 0.38 9.10 -8.19
N PRO A 264 1.09 8.82 -7.09
CA PRO A 264 0.94 7.57 -6.36
C PRO A 264 -0.23 7.60 -5.37
N GLY A 265 -0.74 6.41 -5.05
CA GLY A 265 -1.64 6.19 -3.92
C GLY A 265 -3.11 6.10 -4.26
N ASP A 266 -3.47 5.75 -5.50
CA ASP A 266 -4.87 5.49 -5.85
C ASP A 266 -5.36 4.13 -5.30
N GLY A 267 -6.66 3.98 -5.08
CA GLY A 267 -7.26 2.70 -4.71
C GLY A 267 -7.39 2.43 -3.21
N SER A 268 -6.75 1.39 -2.70
CA SER A 268 -6.98 0.84 -1.34
C SER A 268 -6.38 1.67 -0.20
N ALA A 269 -6.93 1.49 1.01
CA ALA A 269 -6.56 2.26 2.21
C ALA A 269 -5.23 1.86 2.86
N ARG A 270 -4.47 0.94 2.25
CA ARG A 270 -3.43 0.18 2.95
C ARG A 270 -2.25 1.06 3.34
N GLU A 271 -2.00 1.17 4.63
CA GLU A 271 -0.79 1.82 5.16
C GLU A 271 0.49 1.14 4.69
N GLN A 272 0.42 -0.16 4.38
CA GLN A 272 1.57 -0.95 3.96
C GLN A 272 2.15 -0.48 2.63
N ALA A 273 1.40 0.27 1.82
CA ALA A 273 1.97 0.92 0.65
C ALA A 273 3.09 1.90 1.04
N ALA A 274 3.04 2.50 2.23
CA ALA A 274 4.10 3.34 2.79
C ALA A 274 4.97 2.58 3.80
N SER A 275 4.37 1.82 4.73
CA SER A 275 5.13 1.12 5.78
C SER A 275 6.15 0.14 5.21
N CYS A 276 5.79 -0.59 4.15
CA CYS A 276 6.71 -1.52 3.51
C CYS A 276 7.87 -0.82 2.81
N GLN A 277 7.74 0.44 2.39
CA GLN A 277 8.88 1.23 1.93
C GLN A 277 9.75 1.61 3.11
N ARG A 278 9.15 2.16 4.18
CA ARG A 278 9.89 2.64 5.36
C ARG A 278 10.74 1.55 6.02
N VAL A 279 10.17 0.37 6.27
CA VAL A 279 10.85 -0.70 7.02
C VAL A 279 12.08 -1.29 6.32
N ILE A 280 12.22 -1.08 5.00
CA ILE A 280 13.40 -1.51 4.22
C ILE A 280 14.35 -0.36 3.87
N GLY A 281 14.09 0.87 4.33
CA GLY A 281 14.97 2.03 4.10
C GLY A 281 14.39 3.20 3.34
N GLY A 282 13.10 3.14 2.95
CA GLY A 282 12.40 4.28 2.36
C GLY A 282 12.34 5.46 3.31
N LEU A 283 12.74 6.63 2.83
CA LEU A 283 12.75 7.87 3.62
C LEU A 283 11.91 8.98 2.99
N ALA A 284 11.74 8.96 1.67
CA ALA A 284 10.99 9.99 0.99
C ALA A 284 10.25 9.46 -0.23
N ASN A 285 9.17 10.16 -0.60
CA ASN A 285 8.56 10.07 -1.91
C ASN A 285 8.62 11.46 -2.56
N ILE A 286 8.97 11.52 -3.85
CA ILE A 286 8.79 12.73 -4.67
C ILE A 286 7.68 12.44 -5.69
N THR A 287 6.77 13.38 -5.84
CA THR A 287 5.63 13.23 -6.75
C THR A 287 5.21 14.56 -7.36
N GLN A 288 4.47 14.57 -8.47
CA GLN A 288 3.76 15.78 -8.89
C GLN A 288 2.54 16.02 -7.99
N ASP A 289 1.81 14.95 -7.63
CA ASP A 289 0.73 15.01 -6.64
C ASP A 289 0.40 13.63 -6.06
N TYR A 290 -0.18 13.55 -4.87
CA TYR A 290 -0.73 12.30 -4.35
C TYR A 290 -2.15 12.07 -4.88
N ALA A 291 -2.43 10.86 -5.37
CA ALA A 291 -3.77 10.52 -5.89
C ALA A 291 -4.87 10.62 -4.82
N THR A 292 -4.51 10.36 -3.55
CA THR A 292 -5.44 10.47 -2.43
C THR A 292 -4.76 11.11 -1.22
N LYS A 293 -5.53 11.87 -0.42
CA LYS A 293 -5.09 12.38 0.90
C LYS A 293 -4.62 11.23 1.81
N ARG A 294 -5.29 10.08 1.71
CA ARG A 294 -5.04 8.91 2.57
C ARG A 294 -3.64 8.34 2.38
N TYR A 295 -3.18 8.14 1.14
CA TYR A 295 -1.83 7.63 0.93
C TYR A 295 -0.77 8.63 1.39
N ARG A 296 -0.97 9.94 1.15
CA ARG A 296 -0.09 10.98 1.71
C ARG A 296 -0.01 10.92 3.24
N SER A 297 -1.15 10.77 3.93
CA SER A 297 -1.16 10.60 5.38
C SER A 297 -0.43 9.33 5.83
N ASN A 298 -0.48 8.23 5.07
CA ASN A 298 0.32 7.04 5.38
C ASN A 298 1.83 7.31 5.25
N VAL A 299 2.27 8.01 4.21
CA VAL A 299 3.69 8.43 4.05
C VAL A 299 4.14 9.23 5.28
N ILE A 300 3.33 10.21 5.71
CA ILE A 300 3.59 11.02 6.90
C ILE A 300 3.61 10.19 8.19
N ASN A 301 2.61 9.33 8.41
CA ASN A 301 2.49 8.51 9.62
C ASN A 301 3.68 7.55 9.81
N TRP A 302 4.32 7.13 8.72
CA TRP A 302 5.53 6.32 8.72
C TRP A 302 6.83 7.17 8.72
N GLY A 303 6.71 8.47 8.96
CA GLY A 303 7.80 9.43 9.09
C GLY A 303 8.59 9.69 7.81
N MET A 304 8.05 9.30 6.66
CA MET A 304 8.66 9.59 5.37
C MET A 304 8.31 11.01 4.93
N LEU A 305 9.20 11.63 4.16
CA LEU A 305 9.02 12.98 3.62
C LEU A 305 8.13 12.95 2.36
N PRO A 306 6.95 13.62 2.37
CA PRO A 306 6.01 13.59 1.26
C PRO A 306 6.26 14.74 0.27
N PHE A 307 7.43 14.75 -0.36
CA PHE A 307 7.84 15.80 -1.28
C PHE A 307 7.00 15.85 -2.54
N HIS A 308 6.86 17.07 -3.06
CA HIS A 308 6.29 17.38 -4.34
C HIS A 308 7.32 18.08 -5.22
N LEU A 309 7.23 17.83 -6.52
CA LEU A 309 8.01 18.46 -7.56
C LEU A 309 7.06 19.23 -8.50
N LYS A 310 7.41 20.46 -8.86
CA LYS A 310 6.72 21.19 -9.93
C LYS A 310 7.33 20.81 -11.27
N GLY A 311 6.51 20.35 -12.21
CA GLY A 311 6.94 19.98 -13.56
C GLY A 311 7.41 18.53 -13.69
N GLU A 312 8.06 18.23 -14.80
CA GLU A 312 8.50 16.88 -15.16
C GLU A 312 9.80 16.47 -14.45
N PRO A 313 9.98 15.18 -14.11
CA PRO A 313 11.12 14.67 -13.35
C PRO A 313 12.36 14.44 -14.23
N GLU A 314 12.77 15.44 -15.01
CA GLU A 314 13.91 15.33 -15.94
C GLU A 314 15.27 15.48 -15.23
N GLY A 315 15.27 16.01 -14.01
CA GLY A 315 16.47 16.36 -13.27
C GLY A 315 17.27 15.18 -12.69
N PHE A 316 16.69 13.98 -12.57
CA PHE A 316 17.31 12.84 -11.90
C PHE A 316 16.82 11.49 -12.45
N GLU A 317 17.65 10.46 -12.34
CA GLU A 317 17.37 9.07 -12.74
C GLU A 317 17.57 8.09 -11.57
N VAL A 318 17.13 6.84 -11.76
CA VAL A 318 17.38 5.77 -10.79
C VAL A 318 18.88 5.59 -10.57
N GLY A 319 19.31 5.60 -9.31
CA GLY A 319 20.72 5.55 -8.91
C GLY A 319 21.32 6.90 -8.52
N ASP A 320 20.72 8.02 -8.99
CA ASP A 320 21.16 9.36 -8.60
C ASP A 320 20.92 9.61 -7.11
N TRP A 321 21.76 10.47 -6.54
CA TRP A 321 21.63 10.95 -5.17
C TRP A 321 21.04 12.36 -5.14
N ILE A 322 20.13 12.60 -4.20
CA ILE A 322 19.51 13.90 -3.96
C ILE A 322 19.78 14.30 -2.51
N PHE A 323 20.45 15.44 -2.31
CA PHE A 323 20.69 15.99 -0.98
C PHE A 323 19.70 17.10 -0.66
N VAL A 324 19.11 17.06 0.54
CA VAL A 324 18.19 18.09 1.05
C VAL A 324 18.76 18.65 2.36
N PRO A 325 19.34 19.86 2.34
CA PRO A 325 19.89 20.48 3.54
C PRO A 325 18.80 20.98 4.50
N GLY A 326 19.06 20.86 5.81
CA GLY A 326 18.27 21.51 6.86
C GLY A 326 16.79 21.12 6.91
N ILE A 327 16.42 19.93 6.41
CA ILE A 327 15.01 19.53 6.28
C ILE A 327 14.29 19.47 7.64
N ARG A 328 14.99 19.11 8.72
CA ARG A 328 14.40 19.03 10.07
C ARG A 328 13.95 20.40 10.55
N GLU A 329 14.79 21.42 10.36
CA GLU A 329 14.47 22.83 10.69
C GLU A 329 13.42 23.39 9.72
N ALA A 330 13.50 23.04 8.43
CA ALA A 330 12.53 23.49 7.43
C ALA A 330 11.08 23.10 7.77
N LEU A 331 10.86 21.99 8.51
CA LEU A 331 9.53 21.60 9.02
C LEU A 331 8.91 22.65 9.96
N ASP A 332 9.69 23.50 10.62
CA ASP A 332 9.21 24.60 11.45
C ASP A 332 8.82 25.85 10.65
N GLY A 333 9.28 25.95 9.40
CA GLY A 333 9.07 27.08 8.52
C GLY A 333 8.04 26.86 7.42
N SER A 334 8.23 27.60 6.31
CA SER A 334 7.50 27.40 5.06
C SER A 334 8.08 26.20 4.31
N LEU A 335 7.18 25.37 3.79
CA LEU A 335 7.50 24.18 3.00
C LEU A 335 7.20 24.37 1.51
N ASP A 336 6.91 25.61 1.07
CA ASP A 336 6.55 25.92 -0.31
C ASP A 336 7.74 25.89 -1.28
N GLN A 337 8.95 26.03 -0.74
CA GLN A 337 10.22 26.00 -1.47
C GLN A 337 11.29 25.36 -0.59
N ILE A 338 11.55 24.09 -0.83
CA ILE A 338 12.60 23.30 -0.18
C ILE A 338 13.69 23.08 -1.22
N ARG A 339 14.86 23.66 -0.98
CA ARG A 339 16.01 23.49 -1.87
C ARG A 339 16.58 22.09 -1.72
N ALA A 340 16.88 21.45 -2.84
CA ALA A 340 17.51 20.15 -2.93
C ALA A 340 18.53 20.14 -4.08
N TRP A 341 19.41 19.15 -4.09
CA TRP A 341 20.51 19.07 -5.05
C TRP A 341 20.66 17.66 -5.60
N VAL A 342 20.56 17.50 -6.92
CA VAL A 342 20.86 16.23 -7.60
C VAL A 342 22.38 16.15 -7.82
N LEU A 343 22.99 15.09 -7.30
CA LEU A 343 24.43 14.87 -7.28
C LEU A 343 24.87 13.95 -8.44
N LYS A 344 24.91 14.48 -9.67
CA LYS A 344 25.33 13.74 -10.89
C LYS A 344 26.85 13.64 -11.03
N GLU A 345 27.40 12.94 -12.01
CA GLU A 345 28.82 13.09 -12.36
C GLU A 345 29.06 14.50 -12.95
N GLY A 346 29.64 15.42 -12.16
CA GLY A 346 29.86 16.82 -12.54
C GLY A 346 29.30 17.84 -11.54
N GLU A 347 28.87 19.00 -12.05
CA GLU A 347 28.27 20.06 -11.22
C GLU A 347 26.92 19.60 -10.65
N PRO A 348 26.68 19.77 -9.33
CA PRO A 348 25.38 19.52 -8.72
C PRO A 348 24.28 20.36 -9.37
N VAL A 349 23.12 19.74 -9.62
CA VAL A 349 21.97 20.43 -10.23
C VAL A 349 20.96 20.76 -9.15
N GLU A 350 20.60 22.03 -9.03
CA GLU A 350 19.59 22.48 -8.08
C GLU A 350 18.19 21.97 -8.47
N LEU A 351 17.44 21.52 -7.46
CA LEU A 351 16.07 21.04 -7.55
C LEU A 351 15.24 21.76 -6.49
N THR A 352 14.10 22.34 -6.87
CA THR A 352 13.16 22.91 -5.89
C THR A 352 12.01 21.94 -5.65
N LEU A 353 11.93 21.45 -4.41
CA LEU A 353 10.83 20.64 -3.92
C LEU A 353 9.87 21.49 -3.09
N PHE A 354 8.71 20.94 -2.76
CA PHE A 354 7.81 21.52 -1.77
C PHE A 354 7.05 20.42 -1.05
N ILE A 355 6.46 20.72 0.10
CA ILE A 355 5.51 19.83 0.77
C ILE A 355 4.22 20.63 0.94
N LYS A 356 3.10 20.11 0.39
CA LYS A 356 1.75 20.67 0.65
C LYS A 356 1.52 20.85 2.15
N PRO A 357 0.63 21.76 2.60
CA PRO A 357 0.47 22.06 4.03
C PRO A 357 0.38 20.84 4.95
N LEU A 358 1.10 20.91 6.06
CA LEU A 358 1.09 19.93 7.15
C LEU A 358 0.50 20.58 8.40
N THR A 359 -0.26 19.81 9.17
CA THR A 359 -0.62 20.19 10.54
C THR A 359 0.62 20.15 11.45
N GLN A 360 0.55 20.80 12.62
CA GLN A 360 1.66 20.73 13.58
C GLN A 360 1.95 19.30 14.02
N GLU A 361 0.91 18.50 14.25
CA GLU A 361 1.06 17.09 14.60
C GLU A 361 1.76 16.28 13.49
N GLU A 362 1.39 16.49 12.22
CA GLU A 362 2.07 15.84 11.09
C GLU A 362 3.56 16.22 10.99
N LYS A 363 3.92 17.47 11.30
CA LYS A 363 5.33 17.91 11.36
C LYS A 363 6.10 17.19 12.45
N GLU A 364 5.54 17.12 13.66
CA GLU A 364 6.18 16.43 14.79
C GLU A 364 6.28 14.91 14.58
N ILE A 365 5.29 14.30 13.92
CA ILE A 365 5.33 12.89 13.51
C ILE A 365 6.53 12.62 12.60
N ILE A 366 6.75 13.47 11.59
CA ILE A 366 7.89 13.32 10.67
C ILE A 366 9.21 13.49 11.42
N LYS A 367 9.35 14.53 12.27
CA LYS A 367 10.56 14.74 13.08
C LYS A 367 10.87 13.58 14.01
N ALA A 368 9.84 12.97 14.60
CA ALA A 368 9.97 11.80 15.46
C ALA A 368 10.32 10.51 14.69
N GLY A 369 10.29 10.54 13.35
CA GLY A 369 10.62 9.39 12.50
C GLY A 369 9.47 8.44 12.21
N CYS A 370 8.38 8.52 12.99
CA CYS A 370 7.06 7.94 12.70
C CYS A 370 6.04 8.29 13.81
N LEU A 371 4.76 7.98 13.56
CA LEU A 371 3.65 8.16 14.49
C LEU A 371 3.80 7.31 15.76
N ILE A 372 4.39 6.12 15.65
CA ILE A 372 4.64 5.25 16.81
C ILE A 372 5.61 5.93 17.78
N ASN A 373 6.71 6.48 17.26
CA ASN A 373 7.70 7.20 18.06
C ASN A 373 7.10 8.46 18.69
N TYR A 374 6.33 9.22 17.92
CA TYR A 374 5.64 10.42 18.40
C TYR A 374 4.71 10.10 19.58
N ASN A 375 3.90 9.04 19.47
CA ASN A 375 2.99 8.63 20.54
C ASN A 375 3.70 8.03 21.75
N ARG A 376 4.88 7.41 21.58
CA ARG A 376 5.69 6.89 22.70
C ARG A 376 6.26 8.01 23.58
N LYS A 377 6.42 9.22 23.03
CA LYS A 377 6.94 10.39 23.75
C LYS A 377 5.85 11.20 24.45
N LYS A 378 4.57 10.96 24.15
CA LYS A 378 3.41 11.52 24.87
C LYS A 378 3.16 10.71 26.13
#